data_AF-P0C0T1-F1
#
_entry.id   AF-P0C0T1-F1
#
_cell.length_a   1.000
_cell.length_b   1.000
_cell.length_c   1.000
_cell.angle_alpha   90.00
_cell.angle_beta   90.00
_cell.angle_gamma   90.00
#
_symmetry.space_group_name_H-M   'P 1'
#
loop_
_entity.id
_entity.type
_entity.pdbx_description
1 polymer ?
#
loop_
_entity_poly.entity_id
_entity_poly.type
_entity_poly.pdbx_seq_one_letter_code
_entity_poly.pdbx_strand_id
1 'polypeptide(L)'
;MQTFLKGKRVGYWLSEKKIKKLNFQAFAELCRKRGIEVVQLNLSRPIEEQGPLDVIIHKLTDVILEADQNDSQALELVHRFQEYIDAHPETIVLDPLPAIRTLLDRSKSYELIRKIEAYMKDDRICSPPFMELTSLCGDDTMRLLEENGLAFPFICKTRVAHGTNSHEMAIVFNQEGLSAIQPPCVVQNFINHNAVLYKVFVVGESYTVVQRPSLKNFSAGTSDRESIFFNSHNVSKPESSSVLTALDKIEGVFERPSDEVIRELSRALRQALGVSLFGIDIIINNQTGQHAVIDINAFPGYEGVSEFFTDLLNHIASVLQGQSSGVAGAGDVAPLKHSRLLAEQAGGLAAERTCSASPGCCSSMMGQEPPWTPEADMGGVGAGSTAKLPHQRLGCTAGVSPSFQQHCVASLATKASSQ
;
A
#
# COMPACT_ATOMS: atom_id res chain seq x y z
N MET A 1 12.85 -5.36 -30.20
CA MET A 1 11.68 -4.62 -29.68
C MET A 1 11.70 -3.15 -30.08
N GLN A 2 12.75 -2.36 -29.89
CA GLN A 2 12.64 -0.89 -29.98
C GLN A 2 12.35 -0.25 -31.37
N THR A 3 12.23 -0.98 -32.48
CA THR A 3 12.04 -0.40 -33.84
C THR A 3 10.62 0.09 -34.13
N PHE A 4 9.59 -0.44 -33.45
CA PHE A 4 8.18 -0.04 -33.65
C PHE A 4 7.79 1.23 -32.89
N LEU A 5 8.71 1.80 -32.11
CA LEU A 5 8.44 2.98 -31.28
C LEU A 5 8.35 4.28 -32.09
N LYS A 6 8.90 4.30 -33.31
CA LYS A 6 8.93 5.50 -34.14
C LYS A 6 7.51 5.93 -34.54
N GLY A 7 7.18 7.19 -34.30
CA GLY A 7 5.86 7.78 -34.61
C GLY A 7 4.81 7.57 -33.52
N LYS A 8 5.16 6.90 -32.41
CA LYS A 8 4.28 6.77 -31.25
C LYS A 8 4.27 8.04 -30.43
N ARG A 9 3.12 8.37 -29.84
CA ARG A 9 2.92 9.55 -29.02
C ARG A 9 2.51 9.20 -27.59
N VAL A 10 3.30 9.68 -26.64
CA VAL A 10 3.13 9.45 -25.20
C VAL A 10 2.70 10.76 -24.53
N GLY A 11 1.48 10.80 -24.03
CA GLY A 11 1.02 11.84 -23.12
C GLY A 11 1.52 11.57 -21.70
N TYR A 12 1.84 12.59 -20.92
CA TYR A 12 2.06 12.39 -19.48
C TYR A 12 1.41 13.46 -18.62
N TRP A 13 0.90 13.03 -17.46
CA TRP A 13 0.41 13.92 -16.42
C TRP A 13 1.09 13.62 -15.08
N LEU A 14 1.91 14.56 -14.62
CA LEU A 14 2.62 14.49 -13.34
C LEU A 14 2.58 15.87 -12.71
N SER A 15 2.54 15.95 -11.38
CA SER A 15 2.72 17.23 -10.70
C SER A 15 4.11 17.81 -10.99
N GLU A 16 4.23 19.14 -11.02
CA GLU A 16 5.51 19.83 -11.24
C GLU A 16 6.60 19.37 -10.26
N LYS A 17 6.22 19.11 -9.01
CA LYS A 17 7.10 18.53 -7.98
C LYS A 17 7.65 17.17 -8.40
N LYS A 18 6.83 16.29 -8.98
CA LYS A 18 7.24 14.95 -9.43
C LYS A 18 8.05 15.01 -10.73
N ILE A 19 7.70 15.89 -11.67
CA ILE A 19 8.47 16.15 -12.90
C ILE A 19 9.91 16.53 -12.53
N LYS A 20 10.06 17.51 -11.61
CA LYS A 20 11.36 17.95 -11.12
C LYS A 20 12.12 16.83 -10.39
N LYS A 21 11.47 16.12 -9.48
CA LYS A 21 12.10 15.06 -8.68
C LYS A 21 12.61 13.90 -9.53
N LEU A 22 11.85 13.48 -10.54
CA LEU A 22 12.27 12.42 -11.45
C LEU A 22 13.25 12.91 -12.51
N ASN A 23 13.40 14.23 -12.71
CA ASN A 23 14.03 14.80 -13.91
C ASN A 23 13.38 14.28 -15.20
N PHE A 24 12.05 14.29 -15.26
CA PHE A 24 11.28 13.61 -16.31
C PHE A 24 11.54 14.16 -17.74
N GLN A 25 12.12 15.37 -17.86
CA GLN A 25 12.57 15.90 -19.15
C GLN A 25 13.66 15.05 -19.81
N ALA A 26 14.53 14.42 -19.02
CA ALA A 26 15.54 13.48 -19.54
C ALA A 26 14.89 12.21 -20.12
N PHE A 27 13.79 11.75 -19.55
CA PHE A 27 12.99 10.66 -20.12
C PHE A 27 12.34 11.04 -21.45
N ALA A 28 11.76 12.25 -21.52
CA ALA A 28 11.19 12.77 -22.77
C ALA A 28 12.23 12.85 -23.90
N GLU A 29 13.45 13.27 -23.59
CA GLU A 29 14.57 13.28 -24.54
C GLU A 29 15.00 11.86 -24.96
N LEU A 30 15.05 10.91 -24.01
CA LEU A 30 15.33 9.50 -24.32
C LEU A 30 14.30 8.92 -25.30
N CYS A 31 13.02 9.22 -25.09
CA CYS A 31 11.92 8.83 -25.99
C CYS A 31 12.08 9.46 -27.39
N ARG A 32 12.40 10.76 -27.46
CA ARG A 32 12.61 11.47 -28.72
C ARG A 32 13.73 10.86 -29.56
N LYS A 33 14.82 10.40 -28.92
CA LYS A 33 15.92 9.66 -29.58
C LYS A 33 15.49 8.31 -30.16
N ARG A 34 14.34 7.77 -29.74
CA ARG A 34 13.69 6.58 -30.31
C ARG A 34 12.57 6.91 -31.29
N GLY A 35 12.37 8.19 -31.61
CA GLY A 35 11.32 8.65 -32.51
C GLY A 35 9.92 8.66 -31.86
N ILE A 36 9.83 8.66 -30.54
CA ILE A 36 8.59 8.80 -29.79
C ILE A 36 8.36 10.29 -29.49
N GLU A 37 7.17 10.79 -29.78
CA GLU A 37 6.72 12.11 -29.34
C GLU A 37 6.24 12.04 -27.89
N VAL A 38 6.70 12.97 -27.04
CA VAL A 38 6.29 13.03 -25.63
C VAL A 38 5.70 14.40 -25.35
N VAL A 39 4.48 14.44 -24.83
CA VAL A 39 3.73 15.68 -24.55
C VAL A 39 3.22 15.71 -23.12
N GLN A 40 3.45 16.83 -22.42
CA GLN A 40 2.85 17.06 -21.11
C GLN A 40 1.38 17.40 -21.31
N LEU A 41 0.49 16.63 -20.69
CA LEU A 41 -0.94 16.86 -20.76
C LEU A 41 -1.34 18.00 -19.83
N ASN A 42 -2.12 18.94 -20.35
CA ASN A 42 -2.83 19.94 -19.59
C ASN A 42 -4.29 19.50 -19.45
N LEU A 43 -4.62 18.92 -18.30
CA LEU A 43 -5.97 18.44 -18.03
C LEU A 43 -6.99 19.56 -17.81
N SER A 44 -6.60 20.84 -17.78
CA SER A 44 -7.56 21.97 -17.80
C SER A 44 -8.04 22.32 -19.22
N ARG A 45 -7.52 21.65 -20.25
CA ARG A 45 -7.92 21.80 -21.65
C ARG A 45 -8.50 20.48 -22.19
N PRO A 46 -9.34 20.51 -23.25
CA PRO A 46 -9.76 19.30 -23.94
C PRO A 46 -8.56 18.41 -24.30
N ILE A 47 -8.66 17.12 -24.00
CA ILE A 47 -7.55 16.17 -24.22
C ILE A 47 -7.49 15.77 -25.71
N GLU A 48 -8.62 15.80 -26.43
CA GLU A 48 -8.71 15.62 -27.89
C GLU A 48 -7.69 16.46 -28.67
N GLU A 49 -7.56 17.75 -28.33
CA GLU A 49 -6.61 18.68 -28.97
C GLU A 49 -5.14 18.33 -28.69
N GLN A 50 -4.89 17.48 -27.69
CA GLN A 50 -3.58 17.07 -27.21
C GLN A 50 -3.22 15.65 -27.65
N GLY A 51 -4.09 14.97 -28.39
CA GLY A 51 -3.86 13.67 -29.01
C GLY A 51 -3.62 13.75 -30.53
N PRO A 52 -3.69 12.62 -31.25
CA PRO A 52 -3.93 11.25 -30.73
C PRO A 52 -2.81 10.77 -29.81
N LEU A 53 -3.12 9.93 -28.82
CA LEU A 53 -2.15 9.39 -27.86
C LEU A 53 -2.13 7.85 -27.94
N ASP A 54 -0.96 7.26 -28.09
CA ASP A 54 -0.80 5.80 -28.00
C ASP A 54 -0.70 5.35 -26.53
N VAL A 55 -0.04 6.16 -25.68
CA VAL A 55 0.16 5.87 -24.25
C VAL A 55 -0.03 7.13 -23.42
N ILE A 56 -0.62 6.99 -22.24
CA ILE A 56 -0.64 8.01 -21.19
C ILE A 56 0.10 7.50 -19.97
N ILE A 57 1.13 8.22 -19.51
CA ILE A 57 1.80 7.99 -18.23
C ILE A 57 1.27 9.00 -17.21
N HIS A 58 0.77 8.56 -16.06
CA HIS A 58 0.32 9.53 -15.07
C HIS A 58 0.54 9.13 -13.63
N LYS A 59 0.55 10.14 -12.76
CA LYS A 59 0.34 9.98 -11.33
C LYS A 59 -0.71 10.97 -10.85
N LEU A 60 -1.97 10.63 -11.09
CA LEU A 60 -3.14 11.42 -10.68
C LEU A 60 -3.55 11.17 -9.21
N THR A 61 -2.77 10.40 -8.46
CA THR A 61 -3.05 9.97 -7.09
C THR A 61 -3.56 11.09 -6.18
N ASP A 62 -2.87 12.23 -6.11
CA ASP A 62 -3.28 13.37 -5.27
C ASP A 62 -4.56 14.04 -5.79
N VAL A 63 -4.70 14.21 -7.11
CA VAL A 63 -5.92 14.80 -7.73
C VAL A 63 -7.13 13.92 -7.50
N ILE A 64 -6.98 12.60 -7.59
CA ILE A 64 -8.07 11.65 -7.30
C ILE A 64 -8.49 11.76 -5.82
N LEU A 65 -7.53 11.90 -4.91
CA LEU A 65 -7.83 12.10 -3.48
C LEU A 65 -8.54 13.43 -3.21
N GLU A 66 -8.12 14.51 -3.86
CA GLU A 66 -8.78 15.82 -3.76
C GLU A 66 -10.21 15.74 -4.34
N ALA A 67 -10.41 15.04 -5.46
CA ALA A 67 -11.71 14.79 -6.05
C ALA A 67 -12.63 13.98 -5.12
N ASP A 68 -12.09 12.94 -4.45
CA ASP A 68 -12.82 12.15 -3.46
C ASP A 68 -13.20 12.97 -2.21
N GLN A 69 -12.53 14.10 -1.97
CA GLN A 69 -12.86 15.10 -0.95
C GLN A 69 -13.83 16.19 -1.46
N ASN A 70 -14.36 16.03 -2.68
CA ASN A 70 -15.26 16.96 -3.36
C ASN A 70 -14.63 18.31 -3.74
N ASP A 71 -13.31 18.36 -3.97
CA ASP A 71 -12.71 19.52 -4.62
C ASP A 71 -13.24 19.62 -6.07
N SER A 72 -13.86 20.76 -6.40
CA SER A 72 -14.54 20.95 -7.68
C SER A 72 -13.59 20.92 -8.87
N GLN A 73 -12.38 21.46 -8.72
CA GLN A 73 -11.40 21.50 -9.79
C GLN A 73 -10.85 20.09 -10.04
N ALA A 74 -10.48 19.37 -8.98
CA ALA A 74 -9.99 18.01 -9.07
C ALA A 74 -11.03 17.05 -9.67
N LEU A 75 -12.31 17.18 -9.29
CA LEU A 75 -13.42 16.44 -9.89
C LEU A 75 -13.50 16.66 -11.41
N GLU A 76 -13.37 17.91 -11.87
CA GLU A 76 -13.40 18.25 -13.29
C GLU A 76 -12.19 17.66 -14.04
N LEU A 77 -10.99 17.71 -13.45
CA LEU A 77 -9.79 17.11 -14.04
C LEU A 77 -9.91 15.58 -14.18
N VAL A 78 -10.40 14.90 -13.13
CA VAL A 78 -10.61 13.44 -13.15
C VAL A 78 -11.71 13.06 -14.13
N HIS A 79 -12.81 13.82 -14.18
CA HIS A 79 -13.90 13.59 -15.13
C HIS A 79 -13.43 13.69 -16.57
N ARG A 80 -12.75 14.79 -16.92
CA ARG A 80 -12.22 15.01 -18.27
C ARG A 80 -11.23 13.92 -18.69
N PHE A 81 -10.39 13.47 -17.76
CA PHE A 81 -9.46 12.37 -18.00
C PHE A 81 -10.20 11.05 -18.26
N GLN A 82 -11.24 10.75 -17.47
CA GLN A 82 -12.06 9.55 -17.64
C GLN A 82 -12.83 9.58 -18.97
N GLU A 83 -13.44 10.72 -19.33
CA GLU A 83 -14.14 10.88 -20.62
C GLU A 83 -13.25 10.58 -21.81
N TYR A 84 -12.01 11.09 -21.81
CA TYR A 84 -11.05 10.79 -22.88
C TYR A 84 -10.68 9.31 -22.92
N ILE A 85 -10.42 8.67 -21.77
CA ILE A 85 -10.09 7.23 -21.71
C ILE A 85 -11.26 6.39 -22.24
N ASP A 86 -12.49 6.73 -21.87
CA ASP A 86 -13.68 6.02 -22.30
C ASP A 86 -13.92 6.17 -23.81
N ALA A 87 -13.58 7.33 -24.38
CA ALA A 87 -13.66 7.60 -25.81
C ALA A 87 -12.52 6.97 -26.64
N HIS A 88 -11.35 6.73 -26.02
CA HIS A 88 -10.13 6.23 -26.67
C HIS A 88 -9.61 4.92 -26.04
N PRO A 89 -10.32 3.79 -26.21
CA PRO A 89 -9.88 2.50 -25.68
C PRO A 89 -8.55 2.01 -26.29
N GLU A 90 -8.11 2.58 -27.42
CA GLU A 90 -6.80 2.36 -28.01
C GLU A 90 -5.65 3.05 -27.26
N THR A 91 -5.92 4.07 -26.42
CA THR A 91 -4.88 4.72 -25.62
C THR A 91 -4.54 3.86 -24.39
N ILE A 92 -3.30 3.40 -24.29
CA ILE A 92 -2.82 2.62 -23.14
C ILE A 92 -2.59 3.55 -21.95
N VAL A 93 -3.21 3.29 -20.80
CA VAL A 93 -3.07 4.13 -19.60
C VAL A 93 -2.17 3.45 -18.56
N LEU A 94 -1.06 4.09 -18.20
CA LEU A 94 -0.09 3.67 -17.19
C LEU A 94 -0.26 4.54 -15.94
N ASP A 95 -1.08 4.15 -14.96
CA ASP A 95 -1.84 2.90 -14.83
C ASP A 95 -3.36 3.16 -14.67
N PRO A 96 -4.25 2.20 -14.98
CA PRO A 96 -5.69 2.43 -14.97
C PRO A 96 -6.22 3.03 -13.65
N LEU A 97 -7.14 4.01 -13.75
CA LEU A 97 -7.71 4.70 -12.59
C LEU A 97 -8.29 3.76 -11.51
N PRO A 98 -8.98 2.64 -11.83
CA PRO A 98 -9.44 1.69 -10.82
C PRO A 98 -8.31 1.09 -9.98
N ALA A 99 -7.16 0.83 -10.61
CA ALA A 99 -5.97 0.32 -9.95
C ALA A 99 -5.40 1.35 -8.98
N ILE A 100 -5.29 2.61 -9.44
CA ILE A 100 -4.85 3.74 -8.61
C ILE A 100 -5.76 3.94 -7.40
N ARG A 101 -7.10 3.87 -7.59
CA ARG A 101 -8.08 3.98 -6.49
C ARG A 101 -7.94 2.87 -5.45
N THR A 102 -7.56 1.66 -5.86
CA THR A 102 -7.28 0.57 -4.91
C THR A 102 -6.06 0.91 -4.05
N LEU A 103 -4.98 1.42 -4.68
CA LEU A 103 -3.74 1.79 -4.00
C LEU A 103 -3.84 3.08 -3.15
N LEU A 104 -4.96 3.80 -3.22
CA LEU A 104 -5.24 4.96 -2.38
C LEU A 104 -5.79 4.60 -0.99
N ASP A 105 -6.20 3.35 -0.80
CA ASP A 105 -6.82 2.84 0.41
C ASP A 105 -6.00 1.67 0.95
N ARG A 106 -5.39 1.84 2.13
CA ARG A 106 -4.53 0.81 2.75
C ARG A 106 -5.29 -0.46 3.08
N SER A 107 -6.55 -0.32 3.54
CA SER A 107 -7.41 -1.46 3.89
C SER A 107 -7.66 -2.32 2.65
N LYS A 108 -8.05 -1.68 1.53
CA LYS A 108 -8.25 -2.38 0.24
C LYS A 108 -6.95 -2.97 -0.32
N SER A 109 -5.85 -2.24 -0.20
CA SER A 109 -4.54 -2.67 -0.69
C SER A 109 -4.05 -3.93 0.03
N TYR A 110 -4.09 -3.92 1.37
CA TYR A 110 -3.67 -5.06 2.18
C TYR A 110 -4.60 -6.26 2.01
N GLU A 111 -5.90 -6.02 1.88
CA GLU A 111 -6.87 -7.10 1.63
C GLU A 111 -6.65 -7.77 0.28
N LEU A 112 -6.27 -6.99 -0.75
CA LEU A 112 -5.91 -7.55 -2.04
C LEU A 112 -4.61 -8.34 -1.97
N ILE A 113 -3.57 -7.81 -1.32
CA ILE A 113 -2.30 -8.49 -1.11
C ILE A 113 -2.53 -9.83 -0.39
N ARG A 114 -3.28 -9.83 0.71
CA ARG A 114 -3.64 -11.04 1.47
C ARG A 114 -4.32 -12.10 0.59
N LYS A 115 -5.23 -11.69 -0.30
CA LYS A 115 -5.89 -12.58 -1.27
C LYS A 115 -4.94 -13.14 -2.30
N ILE A 116 -4.02 -12.32 -2.83
CA ILE A 116 -2.99 -12.74 -3.77
C ILE A 116 -2.05 -13.75 -3.11
N GLU A 117 -1.57 -13.47 -1.91
CA GLU A 117 -0.68 -14.36 -1.15
C GLU A 117 -1.36 -15.70 -0.84
N ALA A 118 -2.62 -15.68 -0.43
CA ALA A 118 -3.41 -16.90 -0.22
C ALA A 118 -3.63 -17.72 -1.50
N TYR A 119 -3.72 -17.05 -2.65
CA TYR A 119 -3.80 -17.72 -3.96
C TYR A 119 -2.46 -18.33 -4.38
N MET A 120 -1.34 -17.62 -4.14
CA MET A 120 0.01 -18.09 -4.45
C MET A 120 0.41 -19.31 -3.62
N LYS A 121 -0.02 -19.39 -2.35
CA LYS A 121 0.30 -20.48 -1.42
C LYS A 121 1.81 -20.72 -1.25
N ASP A 122 2.59 -19.65 -1.32
CA ASP A 122 4.03 -19.67 -1.09
C ASP A 122 4.31 -19.54 0.41
N ASP A 123 4.94 -20.56 0.99
CA ASP A 123 5.28 -20.60 2.42
C ASP A 123 6.37 -19.60 2.82
N ARG A 124 7.04 -18.99 1.84
CA ARG A 124 8.05 -17.94 2.04
C ARG A 124 7.43 -16.55 2.20
N ILE A 125 6.11 -16.42 2.10
CA ILE A 125 5.38 -15.15 2.20
C ILE A 125 4.43 -15.20 3.40
N CYS A 126 4.31 -14.09 4.12
CA CYS A 126 3.30 -13.93 5.17
C CYS A 126 2.57 -12.59 5.05
N SER A 127 1.26 -12.63 5.31
CA SER A 127 0.42 -11.45 5.44
C SER A 127 0.33 -11.08 6.91
N PRO A 128 0.96 -9.99 7.38
CA PRO A 128 0.79 -9.57 8.77
C PRO A 128 -0.70 -9.30 9.03
N PRO A 129 -1.30 -9.89 10.08
CA PRO A 129 -2.68 -9.62 10.43
C PRO A 129 -2.94 -8.12 10.51
N PHE A 130 -4.04 -7.69 9.89
CA PHE A 130 -4.42 -6.28 9.84
C PHE A 130 -5.94 -6.16 9.85
N MET A 131 -6.44 -5.00 10.29
CA MET A 131 -7.85 -4.65 10.19
C MET A 131 -8.03 -3.13 10.13
N GLU A 132 -9.20 -2.69 9.67
CA GLU A 132 -9.60 -1.28 9.71
C GLU A 132 -10.40 -0.99 10.98
N LEU A 133 -9.98 0.01 11.74
CA LEU A 133 -10.75 0.58 12.83
C LEU A 133 -11.45 1.85 12.33
N THR A 134 -12.77 1.89 12.45
CA THR A 134 -13.62 3.00 11.98
C THR A 134 -14.21 3.83 13.12
N SER A 135 -14.15 3.32 14.35
CA SER A 135 -14.71 3.93 15.56
C SER A 135 -13.64 4.09 16.62
N LEU A 136 -13.80 5.08 17.50
CA LEU A 136 -12.87 5.29 18.63
C LEU A 136 -12.80 4.02 19.48
N CYS A 137 -11.61 3.73 20.00
CA CYS A 137 -11.40 2.56 20.86
C CYS A 137 -12.29 2.64 22.11
N GLY A 138 -12.87 1.51 22.48
CA GLY A 138 -13.72 1.32 23.66
C GLY A 138 -13.63 -0.10 24.19
N ASP A 139 -14.60 -0.50 25.02
CA ASP A 139 -14.54 -1.75 25.79
C ASP A 139 -14.41 -3.01 24.92
N ASP A 140 -15.02 -3.03 23.74
CA ASP A 140 -14.96 -4.19 22.81
C ASP A 140 -13.71 -4.21 21.91
N THR A 141 -12.89 -3.16 21.90
CA THR A 141 -11.77 -3.03 20.95
C THR A 141 -10.75 -4.15 21.11
N MET A 142 -10.42 -4.56 22.34
CA MET A 142 -9.48 -5.66 22.56
C MET A 142 -9.99 -6.99 21.99
N ARG A 143 -11.27 -7.31 22.23
CA ARG A 143 -11.89 -8.52 21.69
C ARG A 143 -11.85 -8.51 20.16
N LEU A 144 -12.19 -7.38 19.55
CA LEU A 144 -12.17 -7.22 18.10
C LEU A 144 -10.77 -7.38 17.50
N LEU A 145 -9.73 -6.86 18.17
CA LEU A 145 -8.33 -7.04 17.77
C LEU A 145 -7.93 -8.53 17.83
N GLU A 146 -8.21 -9.21 18.93
CA GLU A 146 -7.91 -10.64 19.11
C GLU A 146 -8.64 -11.52 18.06
N GLU A 147 -9.91 -11.26 17.80
CA GLU A 147 -10.71 -11.98 16.79
C GLU A 147 -10.13 -11.86 15.37
N ASN A 148 -9.42 -10.76 15.09
CA ASN A 148 -8.75 -10.51 13.80
C ASN A 148 -7.25 -10.90 13.81
N GLY A 149 -6.76 -11.53 14.88
CA GLY A 149 -5.38 -12.00 15.00
C GLY A 149 -4.35 -10.88 15.24
N LEU A 150 -4.80 -9.71 15.69
CA LEU A 150 -3.92 -8.60 16.05
C LEU A 150 -3.32 -8.85 17.45
N ALA A 151 -2.03 -8.59 17.58
CA ALA A 151 -1.28 -8.74 18.84
C ALA A 151 -0.32 -7.56 19.03
N PHE A 152 0.03 -7.27 20.29
CA PHE A 152 1.02 -6.25 20.58
C PHE A 152 2.46 -6.73 20.30
N PRO A 153 3.34 -5.86 19.76
CA PRO A 153 3.01 -4.55 19.22
C PRO A 153 2.35 -4.60 17.83
N PHE A 154 1.52 -3.60 17.54
CA PHE A 154 1.01 -3.37 16.19
C PHE A 154 1.22 -1.91 15.77
N ILE A 155 1.30 -1.67 14.46
CA ILE A 155 1.43 -0.36 13.86
C ILE A 155 0.07 0.15 13.39
N CYS A 156 -0.24 1.41 13.71
CA CYS A 156 -1.39 2.16 13.21
C CYS A 156 -0.96 3.04 12.03
N LYS A 157 -1.71 2.97 10.94
CA LYS A 157 -1.51 3.78 9.73
C LYS A 157 -2.84 4.42 9.37
N THR A 158 -2.85 5.59 8.76
CA THR A 158 -4.10 6.18 8.26
C THR A 158 -4.73 5.29 7.18
N ARG A 159 -6.06 5.33 6.99
CA ARG A 159 -6.68 4.55 5.90
C ARG A 159 -6.25 5.06 4.52
N VAL A 160 -6.22 6.39 4.36
CA VAL A 160 -5.78 7.05 3.13
C VAL A 160 -4.27 6.84 2.96
N ALA A 161 -3.86 6.20 1.87
CA ALA A 161 -2.49 5.74 1.67
C ALA A 161 -1.52 6.81 1.12
N HIS A 162 -2.04 7.96 0.66
CA HIS A 162 -1.25 9.03 0.04
C HIS A 162 -1.70 10.43 0.47
N GLY A 163 -0.85 11.43 0.25
CA GLY A 163 -1.13 12.83 0.60
C GLY A 163 -0.60 13.28 1.97
N THR A 164 -0.84 14.55 2.32
CA THR A 164 -0.15 15.29 3.40
C THR A 164 -0.21 14.62 4.77
N ASN A 165 -1.36 14.07 5.15
CA ASN A 165 -1.57 13.46 6.48
C ASN A 165 -1.47 11.91 6.45
N SER A 166 -1.07 11.32 5.32
CA SER A 166 -1.06 9.86 5.16
C SER A 166 0.12 9.18 5.85
N HIS A 167 1.08 9.94 6.37
CA HIS A 167 2.38 9.44 6.84
C HIS A 167 2.54 9.43 8.35
N GLU A 168 1.58 9.99 9.10
CA GLU A 168 1.56 9.86 10.55
C GLU A 168 1.16 8.43 10.93
N MET A 169 1.97 7.81 11.77
CA MET A 169 1.83 6.43 12.22
C MET A 169 2.07 6.34 13.72
N ALA A 170 1.55 5.29 14.33
CA ALA A 170 1.81 4.97 15.73
C ALA A 170 2.19 3.50 15.91
N ILE A 171 2.99 3.16 16.90
CA ILE A 171 3.21 1.77 17.35
C ILE A 171 2.62 1.64 18.73
N VAL A 172 1.67 0.72 18.88
CA VAL A 172 0.94 0.49 20.13
C VAL A 172 1.46 -0.80 20.75
N PHE A 173 1.78 -0.74 22.05
CA PHE A 173 2.45 -1.83 22.78
C PHE A 173 1.60 -2.48 23.86
N ASN A 174 0.45 -1.88 24.20
CA ASN A 174 -0.44 -2.31 25.28
C ASN A 174 -1.85 -1.75 25.10
N GLN A 175 -2.77 -2.20 25.94
CA GLN A 175 -4.17 -1.81 25.91
C GLN A 175 -4.38 -0.31 26.23
N GLU A 176 -3.58 0.26 27.12
CA GLU A 176 -3.63 1.68 27.49
C GLU A 176 -3.35 2.58 26.28
N GLY A 177 -2.45 2.15 25.40
CA GLY A 177 -2.10 2.85 24.15
C GLY A 177 -3.22 2.90 23.11
N LEU A 178 -4.27 2.09 23.23
CA LEU A 178 -5.42 2.12 22.32
C LEU A 178 -6.14 3.47 22.31
N SER A 179 -6.12 4.17 23.45
CA SER A 179 -6.73 5.50 23.61
C SER A 179 -6.14 6.55 22.68
N ALA A 180 -4.93 6.31 22.15
CA ALA A 180 -4.20 7.26 21.34
C ALA A 180 -4.38 7.04 19.82
N ILE A 181 -5.13 6.00 19.43
CA ILE A 181 -5.43 5.67 18.04
C ILE A 181 -6.56 6.58 17.52
N GLN A 182 -6.37 7.15 16.32
CA GLN A 182 -7.37 7.98 15.65
C GLN A 182 -7.95 7.27 14.41
N PRO A 183 -9.21 6.82 14.47
CA PRO A 183 -9.95 6.30 13.32
C PRO A 183 -10.32 7.40 12.30
N PRO A 184 -10.55 7.07 11.02
CA PRO A 184 -10.35 5.75 10.43
C PRO A 184 -8.86 5.44 10.21
N CYS A 185 -8.42 4.30 10.71
CA CYS A 185 -7.03 3.83 10.59
C CYS A 185 -6.99 2.33 10.29
N VAL A 186 -5.86 1.90 9.73
CA VAL A 186 -5.51 0.48 9.59
C VAL A 186 -4.51 0.13 10.67
N VAL A 187 -4.82 -0.88 11.46
CA VAL A 187 -3.88 -1.50 12.40
C VAL A 187 -3.31 -2.76 11.77
N GLN A 188 -2.02 -3.01 11.94
CA GLN A 188 -1.31 -4.16 11.37
C GLN A 188 -0.26 -4.66 12.36
N ASN A 189 -0.13 -5.97 12.57
CA ASN A 189 0.89 -6.51 13.46
C ASN A 189 2.29 -6.00 13.09
N PHE A 190 3.04 -5.57 14.10
CA PHE A 190 4.42 -5.16 13.91
C PHE A 190 5.29 -6.41 13.78
N ILE A 191 6.06 -6.49 12.69
CA ILE A 191 6.96 -7.61 12.42
C ILE A 191 8.39 -7.14 12.67
N ASN A 192 9.12 -7.78 13.59
CA ASN A 192 10.55 -7.54 13.74
C ASN A 192 11.29 -8.01 12.48
N HIS A 193 12.14 -7.13 11.94
CA HIS A 193 12.78 -7.32 10.63
C HIS A 193 14.19 -6.74 10.55
N ASN A 194 14.84 -6.58 11.71
CA ASN A 194 16.23 -6.14 11.81
C ASN A 194 16.50 -4.80 11.09
N ALA A 195 15.55 -3.87 11.16
CA ALA A 195 15.66 -2.48 10.68
C ALA A 195 16.03 -2.27 9.20
N VAL A 196 15.85 -3.28 8.35
CA VAL A 196 16.09 -3.17 6.90
C VAL A 196 14.80 -3.29 6.11
N LEU A 197 14.48 -2.25 5.34
CA LEU A 197 13.39 -2.26 4.39
C LEU A 197 13.92 -2.52 2.98
N TYR A 198 13.30 -3.44 2.27
CA TYR A 198 13.58 -3.73 0.86
C TYR A 198 12.49 -3.12 -0.01
N LYS A 199 12.78 -1.95 -0.60
CA LYS A 199 11.88 -1.32 -1.57
C LYS A 199 12.05 -1.98 -2.92
N VAL A 200 11.07 -2.77 -3.35
CA VAL A 200 11.00 -3.31 -4.70
C VAL A 200 10.30 -2.30 -5.58
N PHE A 201 11.06 -1.60 -6.40
CA PHE A 201 10.52 -0.67 -7.39
C PHE A 201 10.26 -1.41 -8.69
N VAL A 202 8.98 -1.50 -9.08
CA VAL A 202 8.52 -2.23 -10.27
C VAL A 202 8.25 -1.26 -11.40
N VAL A 203 8.74 -1.62 -12.59
CA VAL A 203 8.50 -0.93 -13.86
C VAL A 203 8.15 -1.99 -14.90
N GLY A 204 6.87 -2.33 -14.99
CA GLY A 204 6.39 -3.40 -15.84
C GLY A 204 6.99 -4.74 -15.45
N GLU A 205 7.69 -5.36 -16.40
CA GLU A 205 8.36 -6.66 -16.18
C GLU A 205 9.68 -6.54 -15.41
N SER A 206 10.27 -5.34 -15.33
CA SER A 206 11.51 -5.09 -14.57
C SER A 206 11.20 -4.72 -13.13
N TYR A 207 12.12 -5.05 -12.21
CA TYR A 207 12.13 -4.50 -10.87
C TYR A 207 13.55 -4.24 -10.38
N THR A 208 13.70 -3.35 -9.41
CA THR A 208 14.96 -3.10 -8.70
C THR A 208 14.70 -3.05 -7.20
N VAL A 209 15.52 -3.75 -6.41
CA VAL A 209 15.45 -3.74 -4.96
C VAL A 209 16.41 -2.68 -4.41
N VAL A 210 15.89 -1.73 -3.64
CA VAL A 210 16.67 -0.69 -2.95
C VAL A 210 16.49 -0.84 -1.45
N GLN A 211 17.60 -1.07 -0.73
CA GLN A 211 17.58 -1.10 0.73
C GLN A 211 17.36 0.30 1.30
N ARG A 212 16.60 0.38 2.39
CA ARG A 212 16.33 1.61 3.14
C ARG A 212 16.40 1.34 4.64
N PRO A 213 16.69 2.38 5.44
CA PRO A 213 16.45 2.33 6.88
C PRO A 213 14.98 1.97 7.17
N SER A 214 14.76 1.25 8.26
CA SER A 214 13.43 0.85 8.73
C SER A 214 13.37 0.82 10.25
N LEU A 215 12.17 0.61 10.80
CA LEU A 215 11.97 0.54 12.24
C LEU A 215 12.77 -0.61 12.87
N LYS A 216 13.42 -0.33 14.00
CA LYS A 216 14.15 -1.31 14.80
C LYS A 216 13.24 -2.41 15.35
N ASN A 217 13.86 -3.46 15.88
CA ASN A 217 13.13 -4.50 16.60
C ASN A 217 12.58 -3.96 17.93
N PHE A 218 11.44 -4.50 18.34
CA PHE A 218 10.83 -4.29 19.65
C PHE A 218 10.59 -5.63 20.34
N SER A 219 10.51 -5.62 21.67
CA SER A 219 10.12 -6.80 22.45
C SER A 219 8.75 -7.29 21.98
N ALA A 220 8.64 -8.60 21.74
CA ALA A 220 7.36 -9.22 21.37
C ALA A 220 6.41 -9.25 22.58
N GLY A 221 5.11 -9.17 22.31
CA GLY A 221 4.07 -9.17 23.33
C GLY A 221 3.82 -7.80 23.95
N THR A 222 2.93 -7.78 24.95
CA THR A 222 2.58 -6.56 25.69
C THR A 222 3.81 -5.99 26.40
N SER A 223 3.99 -4.68 26.31
CA SER A 223 5.05 -3.94 27.00
C SER A 223 4.47 -2.69 27.62
N ASP A 224 4.82 -2.39 28.88
CA ASP A 224 4.36 -1.21 29.63
C ASP A 224 4.84 0.14 29.08
N ARG A 225 5.49 0.14 27.91
CA ARG A 225 5.97 1.36 27.27
C ARG A 225 4.82 2.16 26.65
N GLU A 226 5.01 3.47 26.57
CA GLU A 226 4.09 4.34 25.84
C GLU A 226 4.09 4.03 24.33
N SER A 227 2.98 4.37 23.68
CA SER A 227 2.87 4.28 22.22
C SER A 227 3.83 5.25 21.54
N ILE A 228 4.47 4.81 20.46
CA ILE A 228 5.43 5.64 19.71
C ILE A 228 4.71 6.28 18.53
N PHE A 229 4.77 7.61 18.42
CA PHE A 229 4.26 8.36 17.27
C PHE A 229 5.39 8.81 16.35
N PHE A 230 5.21 8.65 15.05
CA PHE A 230 6.23 9.05 14.08
C PHE A 230 5.63 9.32 12.70
N ASN A 231 6.33 10.16 11.93
CA ASN A 231 6.06 10.33 10.51
C ASN A 231 6.96 9.40 9.68
N SER A 232 6.36 8.59 8.79
CA SER A 232 7.09 7.59 8.00
C SER A 232 8.17 8.17 7.08
N HIS A 233 8.09 9.47 6.74
CA HIS A 233 9.14 10.17 6.01
C HIS A 233 10.46 10.25 6.77
N ASN A 234 10.44 10.20 8.10
CA ASN A 234 11.64 10.27 8.93
C ASN A 234 12.27 8.89 9.16
N VAL A 235 11.63 7.81 8.68
CA VAL A 235 12.03 6.43 8.96
C VAL A 235 12.68 5.74 7.76
N SER A 236 12.12 5.86 6.55
CA SER A 236 12.54 5.01 5.40
C SER A 236 12.92 5.76 4.12
N LYS A 237 13.40 7.00 4.26
CA LYS A 237 14.08 7.73 3.18
C LYS A 237 15.58 7.38 3.16
N PRO A 238 16.30 7.63 2.05
CA PRO A 238 17.71 7.24 1.93
C PRO A 238 18.59 7.71 3.10
N GLU A 239 18.41 8.97 3.52
CA GLU A 239 19.18 9.60 4.59
C GLU A 239 18.48 9.55 5.96
N SER A 240 17.43 8.74 6.12
CA SER A 240 16.71 8.62 7.39
C SER A 240 17.62 8.01 8.45
N SER A 241 17.80 8.73 9.55
CA SER A 241 18.57 8.27 10.70
C SER A 241 17.95 8.81 11.98
N SER A 242 17.48 7.90 12.84
CA SER A 242 16.91 8.23 14.14
C SER A 242 17.06 7.06 15.10
N VAL A 243 16.74 7.27 16.38
CA VAL A 243 16.68 6.19 17.38
C VAL A 243 15.67 5.09 17.00
N LEU A 244 14.65 5.42 16.20
CA LEU A 244 13.66 4.44 15.73
C LEU A 244 14.21 3.51 14.65
N THR A 245 15.28 3.88 13.96
CA THR A 245 15.93 3.08 12.92
C THR A 245 17.26 2.49 13.36
N ALA A 246 17.74 2.86 14.54
CA ALA A 246 18.97 2.33 15.13
C ALA A 246 18.70 0.94 15.73
N LEU A 247 19.11 -0.11 15.01
CA LEU A 247 19.02 -1.49 15.46
C LEU A 247 20.00 -1.72 16.62
N ASP A 248 19.51 -2.29 17.73
CA ASP A 248 20.36 -2.58 18.90
C ASP A 248 21.32 -3.75 18.63
N LYS A 249 20.78 -4.82 18.06
CA LYS A 249 21.50 -6.03 17.62
C LYS A 249 20.63 -6.77 16.60
N ILE A 250 21.25 -7.58 15.76
CA ILE A 250 20.53 -8.50 14.86
C ILE A 250 19.97 -9.66 15.69
N GLU A 251 18.71 -10.01 15.47
CA GLU A 251 18.02 -11.10 16.15
C GLU A 251 17.33 -12.00 15.12
N GLY A 252 17.34 -13.31 15.35
CA GLY A 252 16.67 -14.29 14.47
C GLY A 252 17.25 -14.34 13.05
N VAL A 253 16.38 -14.61 12.08
CA VAL A 253 16.69 -14.65 10.65
C VAL A 253 16.99 -13.24 10.13
N PHE A 254 18.04 -13.11 9.33
CA PHE A 254 18.42 -11.85 8.70
C PHE A 254 18.95 -12.08 7.29
N GLU A 255 18.01 -12.27 6.37
CA GLU A 255 18.30 -12.59 4.97
C GLU A 255 17.82 -11.48 4.04
N ARG A 256 18.34 -11.48 2.81
CA ARG A 256 17.80 -10.66 1.73
C ARG A 256 16.56 -11.34 1.13
N PRO A 257 15.62 -10.56 0.54
CA PRO A 257 14.47 -11.16 -0.11
C PRO A 257 14.87 -12.02 -1.31
N SER A 258 14.13 -13.10 -1.51
CA SER A 258 14.25 -13.98 -2.67
C SER A 258 13.72 -13.28 -3.92
N ASP A 259 14.57 -13.24 -4.95
CA ASP A 259 14.20 -12.73 -6.27
C ASP A 259 13.06 -13.52 -6.92
N GLU A 260 12.93 -14.82 -6.62
CA GLU A 260 11.82 -15.65 -7.10
C GLU A 260 10.49 -15.18 -6.50
N VAL A 261 10.46 -15.00 -5.18
CA VAL A 261 9.28 -14.49 -4.45
C VAL A 261 8.88 -13.11 -4.98
N ILE A 262 9.85 -12.22 -5.18
CA ILE A 262 9.61 -10.88 -5.73
C ILE A 262 9.01 -10.95 -7.13
N ARG A 263 9.54 -11.81 -8.02
CA ARG A 263 9.02 -11.97 -9.38
C ARG A 263 7.57 -12.44 -9.38
N GLU A 264 7.23 -13.40 -8.52
CA GLU A 264 5.87 -13.93 -8.42
C GLU A 264 4.90 -12.90 -7.83
N LEU A 265 5.27 -12.21 -6.75
CA LEU A 265 4.49 -11.11 -6.17
C LEU A 265 4.27 -9.99 -7.20
N SER A 266 5.34 -9.56 -7.89
CA SER A 266 5.24 -8.54 -8.95
C SER A 266 4.28 -8.98 -10.03
N ARG A 267 4.42 -10.20 -10.56
CA ARG A 267 3.52 -10.73 -11.59
C ARG A 267 2.07 -10.77 -11.13
N ALA A 268 1.82 -11.31 -9.94
CA ALA A 268 0.47 -11.46 -9.41
C ALA A 268 -0.20 -10.11 -9.14
N LEU A 269 0.52 -9.13 -8.57
CA LEU A 269 0.03 -7.77 -8.37
C LEU A 269 -0.29 -7.07 -9.69
N ARG A 270 0.61 -7.17 -10.69
CA ARG A 270 0.38 -6.60 -12.02
C ARG A 270 -0.85 -7.20 -12.69
N GLN A 271 -1.01 -8.52 -12.62
CA GLN A 271 -2.14 -9.22 -13.22
C GLN A 271 -3.47 -8.91 -12.49
N ALA A 272 -3.47 -8.81 -11.17
CA ALA A 272 -4.67 -8.59 -10.37
C ALA A 272 -5.15 -7.13 -10.40
N LEU A 273 -4.23 -6.17 -10.33
CA LEU A 273 -4.57 -4.73 -10.30
C LEU A 273 -4.55 -4.07 -11.68
N GLY A 274 -3.77 -4.59 -12.63
CA GLY A 274 -3.43 -3.88 -13.86
C GLY A 274 -2.45 -2.73 -13.64
N VAL A 275 -1.76 -2.66 -12.50
CA VAL A 275 -0.65 -1.70 -12.29
C VAL A 275 0.62 -2.18 -12.98
N SER A 276 1.52 -1.25 -13.27
CA SER A 276 2.83 -1.51 -13.83
C SER A 276 3.92 -0.59 -13.30
N LEU A 277 3.55 0.63 -12.86
CA LEU A 277 4.45 1.59 -12.24
C LEU A 277 4.11 1.68 -10.75
N PHE A 278 4.70 0.80 -9.95
CA PHE A 278 4.44 0.75 -8.51
C PHE A 278 5.69 0.35 -7.71
N GLY A 279 5.61 0.45 -6.39
CA GLY A 279 6.61 -0.13 -5.51
C GLY A 279 5.94 -0.90 -4.39
N ILE A 280 6.56 -2.01 -3.98
CA ILE A 280 6.19 -2.76 -2.78
C ILE A 280 7.30 -2.66 -1.75
N ASP A 281 6.92 -2.45 -0.51
CA ASP A 281 7.81 -2.39 0.64
C ASP A 281 7.81 -3.76 1.31
N ILE A 282 8.92 -4.48 1.17
CA ILE A 282 9.11 -5.81 1.75
C ILE A 282 10.02 -5.72 2.97
N ILE A 283 9.62 -6.36 4.05
CA ILE A 283 10.48 -6.67 5.19
C ILE A 283 10.61 -8.18 5.34
N ILE A 284 11.71 -8.65 5.93
CA ILE A 284 11.93 -10.08 6.21
C ILE A 284 11.64 -10.33 7.69
N ASN A 285 10.62 -11.14 7.95
CA ASN A 285 10.24 -11.52 9.30
C ASN A 285 11.39 -12.28 9.97
N ASN A 286 11.95 -11.73 11.04
CA ASN A 286 13.13 -12.32 11.67
C ASN A 286 12.82 -13.60 12.47
N GLN A 287 11.56 -13.95 12.69
CA GLN A 287 11.17 -15.20 13.34
C GLN A 287 11.04 -16.36 12.34
N THR A 288 10.60 -16.07 11.12
CA THR A 288 10.23 -17.11 10.13
C THR A 288 11.06 -17.06 8.84
N GLY A 289 11.74 -15.95 8.55
CA GLY A 289 12.39 -15.69 7.26
C GLY A 289 11.44 -15.32 6.13
N GLN A 290 10.13 -15.21 6.40
CA GLN A 290 9.13 -14.92 5.39
C GLN A 290 9.14 -13.45 4.97
N HIS A 291 8.71 -13.21 3.74
CA HIS A 291 8.51 -11.89 3.15
C HIS A 291 7.16 -11.35 3.61
N ALA A 292 7.16 -10.16 4.22
CA ALA A 292 5.92 -9.44 4.52
C ALA A 292 5.86 -8.17 3.67
N VAL A 293 4.81 -8.04 2.85
CA VAL A 293 4.51 -6.80 2.12
C VAL A 293 3.76 -5.86 3.05
N ILE A 294 4.40 -4.76 3.47
CA ILE A 294 3.86 -3.83 4.46
C ILE A 294 3.36 -2.51 3.88
N ASP A 295 3.67 -2.23 2.62
CA ASP A 295 3.17 -1.07 1.88
C ASP A 295 3.21 -1.32 0.37
N ILE A 296 2.32 -0.68 -0.37
CA ILE A 296 2.28 -0.69 -1.84
C ILE A 296 1.92 0.71 -2.33
N ASN A 297 2.70 1.22 -3.29
CA ASN A 297 2.63 2.61 -3.71
C ASN A 297 2.51 2.74 -5.23
N ALA A 298 1.50 3.49 -5.70
CA ALA A 298 1.40 3.87 -7.10
C ALA A 298 2.50 4.89 -7.47
N PHE A 299 3.20 4.60 -8.56
CA PHE A 299 4.26 5.41 -9.17
C PHE A 299 5.13 6.13 -8.13
N PRO A 300 5.99 5.39 -7.39
CA PRO A 300 6.82 5.96 -6.32
C PRO A 300 7.93 6.86 -6.86
N GLY A 301 8.88 7.22 -6.00
CA GLY A 301 10.00 8.11 -6.37
C GLY A 301 11.12 7.47 -7.18
N TYR A 302 11.22 6.13 -7.21
CA TYR A 302 12.31 5.37 -7.85
C TYR A 302 13.73 5.83 -7.46
N GLU A 303 13.86 6.45 -6.28
CA GLU A 303 15.15 6.92 -5.76
C GLU A 303 16.07 5.72 -5.46
N GLY A 304 17.22 5.66 -6.13
CA GLY A 304 18.15 4.53 -6.09
C GLY A 304 18.06 3.58 -7.29
N VAL A 305 17.18 3.86 -8.26
CA VAL A 305 17.03 3.06 -9.49
C VAL A 305 17.62 3.82 -10.67
N SER A 306 18.89 3.56 -11.01
CA SER A 306 19.59 4.24 -12.11
C SER A 306 18.96 3.95 -13.48
N GLU A 307 18.45 2.73 -13.67
CA GLU A 307 17.88 2.26 -14.93
C GLU A 307 16.41 2.64 -15.14
N PHE A 308 15.80 3.44 -14.25
CA PHE A 308 14.37 3.73 -14.26
C PHE A 308 13.84 4.17 -15.63
N PHE A 309 14.55 5.07 -16.33
CA PHE A 309 14.12 5.55 -17.64
C PHE A 309 14.27 4.51 -18.76
N THR A 310 15.31 3.68 -18.70
CA THR A 310 15.49 2.58 -19.64
C THR A 310 14.39 1.54 -19.45
N ASP A 311 14.10 1.17 -18.20
CA ASP A 311 13.03 0.24 -17.85
C ASP A 311 11.65 0.78 -18.25
N LEU A 312 11.38 2.07 -18.01
CA LEU A 312 10.12 2.69 -18.38
C LEU A 312 9.92 2.69 -19.90
N LEU A 313 10.96 3.01 -20.67
CA LEU A 313 10.92 2.94 -22.13
C LEU A 313 10.72 1.50 -22.64
N ASN A 314 11.39 0.52 -22.03
CA ASN A 314 11.20 -0.89 -22.38
C ASN A 314 9.79 -1.37 -22.05
N HIS A 315 9.21 -0.90 -20.94
CA HIS A 315 7.82 -1.20 -20.59
C HIS A 315 6.83 -0.59 -21.58
N ILE A 316 7.00 0.69 -21.97
CA ILE A 316 6.21 1.31 -23.06
C ILE A 316 6.29 0.47 -24.34
N ALA A 317 7.48 0.01 -24.70
CA ALA A 317 7.64 -0.86 -25.85
C ALA A 317 6.84 -2.16 -25.69
N SER A 318 6.95 -2.82 -24.53
CA SER A 318 6.24 -4.07 -24.23
C SER A 318 4.72 -3.91 -24.36
N VAL A 319 4.12 -2.87 -23.77
CA VAL A 319 2.67 -2.67 -23.80
C VAL A 319 2.16 -2.34 -25.21
N LEU A 320 2.90 -1.55 -25.98
CA LEU A 320 2.58 -1.26 -27.38
C LEU A 320 2.66 -2.51 -28.27
N GLN A 321 3.63 -3.39 -28.01
CA GLN A 321 3.75 -4.66 -28.71
C GLN A 321 2.60 -5.61 -28.33
N GLY A 322 2.24 -5.69 -27.05
CA GLY A 322 1.10 -6.48 -26.56
C GLY A 322 -0.22 -6.06 -27.21
N GLN A 323 -0.45 -4.75 -27.33
CA GLN A 323 -1.62 -4.21 -28.01
C GLN A 323 -1.62 -4.52 -29.52
N SER A 324 -0.47 -4.34 -30.19
CA SER A 324 -0.35 -4.59 -31.65
C SER A 324 -0.51 -6.06 -32.03
N SER A 325 -0.10 -6.97 -31.15
CA SER A 325 -0.22 -8.42 -31.37
C SER A 325 -1.60 -8.98 -31.02
N GLY A 326 -2.54 -8.14 -30.57
CA GLY A 326 -3.86 -8.58 -30.13
C GLY A 326 -3.82 -9.48 -28.89
N VAL A 327 -2.70 -9.49 -28.15
CA VAL A 327 -2.56 -10.23 -26.90
C VAL A 327 -3.26 -9.41 -25.81
N ALA A 328 -4.59 -9.33 -25.92
CA ALA A 328 -5.46 -8.81 -24.89
C ALA A 328 -5.46 -9.80 -23.71
N GLY A 329 -4.51 -9.64 -22.77
CA GLY A 329 -4.52 -10.32 -21.47
C GLY A 329 -4.47 -11.86 -21.48
N ALA A 330 -4.16 -12.50 -22.61
CA ALA A 330 -4.15 -13.96 -22.77
C ALA A 330 -2.75 -14.58 -22.64
N GLY A 331 -1.84 -13.94 -21.88
CA GLY A 331 -0.61 -14.58 -21.46
C GLY A 331 -0.92 -15.59 -20.35
N ASP A 332 -0.73 -16.88 -20.65
CA ASP A 332 -0.85 -18.05 -19.77
C ASP A 332 -1.08 -17.72 -18.28
N VAL A 333 -2.32 -17.97 -17.86
CA VAL A 333 -2.95 -17.86 -16.53
C VAL A 333 -4.12 -16.88 -16.64
N ALA A 334 -5.34 -17.46 -16.63
CA ALA A 334 -6.60 -16.73 -16.70
C ALA A 334 -6.56 -15.47 -15.81
N PRO A 335 -7.11 -14.33 -16.25
CA PRO A 335 -7.27 -13.18 -15.37
C PRO A 335 -7.91 -13.69 -14.09
N LEU A 336 -7.34 -13.35 -12.93
CA LEU A 336 -8.02 -13.51 -11.66
C LEU A 336 -9.28 -12.63 -11.73
N LYS A 337 -10.33 -13.15 -12.37
CA LYS A 337 -11.60 -12.46 -12.48
C LYS A 337 -12.01 -12.21 -11.04
N HIS A 338 -12.19 -10.94 -10.68
CA HIS A 338 -12.72 -10.52 -9.37
C HIS A 338 -13.96 -11.34 -8.95
N SER A 339 -14.71 -11.89 -9.91
CA SER A 339 -15.85 -12.77 -9.68
C SER A 339 -15.51 -14.15 -9.11
N ARG A 340 -14.33 -14.73 -9.38
CA ARG A 340 -13.95 -16.05 -8.83
C ARG A 340 -13.43 -15.94 -7.39
N LEU A 341 -12.79 -14.81 -7.06
CA LEU A 341 -12.34 -14.49 -5.69
C LEU A 341 -13.47 -14.19 -4.71
N LEU A 342 -14.70 -13.87 -5.18
CA LEU A 342 -15.86 -13.61 -4.32
C LEU A 342 -16.84 -14.80 -4.21
N ALA A 343 -16.71 -15.83 -5.06
CA ALA A 343 -17.67 -16.92 -5.13
C ALA A 343 -17.36 -18.13 -4.21
N GLU A 344 -16.14 -18.25 -3.67
CA GLU A 344 -15.72 -19.44 -2.90
C GLU A 344 -15.73 -19.29 -1.37
N GLN A 345 -16.23 -18.17 -0.80
CA GLN A 345 -16.32 -17.99 0.67
C GLN A 345 -17.74 -17.91 1.25
N ALA A 346 -18.79 -18.05 0.43
CA ALA A 346 -20.17 -18.08 0.91
C ALA A 346 -20.66 -19.48 1.34
N GLY A 347 -19.80 -20.49 1.40
CA GLY A 347 -20.16 -21.83 1.85
C GLY A 347 -18.94 -22.67 2.20
N GLY A 348 -18.66 -22.84 3.49
CA GLY A 348 -17.64 -23.80 3.92
C GLY A 348 -16.97 -23.50 5.26
N LEU A 349 -17.60 -23.99 6.32
CA LEU A 349 -16.94 -24.69 7.44
C LEU A 349 -16.00 -23.87 8.35
N ALA A 350 -16.55 -23.61 9.54
CA ALA A 350 -15.81 -23.69 10.79
C ALA A 350 -14.94 -24.97 10.81
N ALA A 351 -13.63 -24.79 10.85
CA ALA A 351 -12.67 -25.82 11.23
C ALA A 351 -11.46 -25.13 11.85
N GLU A 352 -11.27 -25.41 13.14
CA GLU A 352 -10.18 -24.97 13.99
C GLU A 352 -8.81 -25.25 13.34
N ARG A 353 -7.94 -24.24 13.32
CA ARG A 353 -6.49 -24.43 13.19
C ARG A 353 -5.78 -23.57 14.24
N THR A 354 -5.67 -24.15 15.42
CA THR A 354 -4.67 -23.79 16.44
C THR A 354 -3.27 -24.01 15.89
N CYS A 355 -2.49 -22.93 15.75
CA CYS A 355 -1.03 -23.02 15.67
C CYS A 355 -0.47 -22.97 17.09
N SER A 356 -0.11 -24.13 17.62
CA SER A 356 0.55 -24.31 18.90
C SER A 356 2.00 -23.81 18.85
N ALA A 357 2.34 -22.84 19.68
CA ALA A 357 3.72 -22.62 20.11
C ALA A 357 4.09 -23.69 21.15
N SER A 358 5.14 -24.47 20.89
CA SER A 358 5.74 -25.39 21.87
C SER A 358 6.88 -24.71 22.61
N PRO A 359 6.99 -24.90 23.93
CA PRO A 359 8.29 -25.10 24.55
C PRO A 359 8.32 -26.43 25.31
N GLY A 360 9.36 -27.22 25.04
CA GLY A 360 9.56 -28.53 25.67
C GLY A 360 10.06 -28.46 27.12
N CYS A 361 9.71 -29.53 27.85
CA CYS A 361 10.38 -30.13 29.02
C CYS A 361 10.49 -29.33 30.33
N CYS A 362 9.65 -29.67 31.33
CA CYS A 362 10.02 -30.57 32.45
C CYS A 362 9.05 -30.47 33.66
N SER A 363 8.75 -31.65 34.22
CA SER A 363 8.38 -31.94 35.63
C SER A 363 7.04 -31.45 36.24
N SER A 364 6.10 -32.41 36.27
CA SER A 364 5.49 -33.01 37.48
C SER A 364 4.44 -32.27 38.34
N MET A 365 3.32 -33.00 38.51
CA MET A 365 2.47 -33.15 39.71
C MET A 365 1.11 -32.40 39.75
N MET A 366 0.07 -33.20 39.46
CA MET A 366 -1.18 -33.41 40.23
C MET A 366 -2.07 -32.21 40.62
N GLY A 367 -3.31 -32.20 40.10
CA GLY A 367 -4.43 -31.44 40.68
C GLY A 367 -5.67 -31.38 39.77
N GLN A 368 -6.65 -32.25 40.04
CA GLN A 368 -8.06 -32.27 39.58
C GLN A 368 -8.78 -30.91 39.87
N GLU A 369 -9.83 -30.40 39.21
CA GLU A 369 -11.09 -30.95 38.66
C GLU A 369 -11.82 -29.84 37.80
N PRO A 370 -12.85 -30.15 36.95
CA PRO A 370 -13.44 -29.26 35.92
C PRO A 370 -14.87 -28.69 36.27
N PRO A 371 -15.54 -27.92 35.38
CA PRO A 371 -16.43 -26.79 35.73
C PRO A 371 -17.95 -27.05 35.70
N TRP A 372 -18.73 -26.11 36.25
CA TRP A 372 -20.20 -26.10 36.23
C TRP A 372 -20.76 -25.19 35.12
N THR A 373 -21.80 -25.69 34.43
CA THR A 373 -22.64 -25.02 33.42
C THR A 373 -24.06 -24.72 33.97
N PRO A 374 -24.87 -23.86 33.32
CA PRO A 374 -25.96 -23.09 33.92
C PRO A 374 -27.39 -23.57 33.58
N GLU A 375 -28.41 -23.03 34.28
CA GLU A 375 -29.85 -23.07 33.92
C GLU A 375 -30.49 -21.70 34.24
N ALA A 376 -31.16 -21.05 33.27
CA ALA A 376 -32.62 -20.95 33.06
C ALA A 376 -33.30 -19.97 34.05
N ASP A 377 -34.30 -19.15 33.73
CA ASP A 377 -35.31 -19.22 32.68
C ASP A 377 -36.14 -17.90 32.62
N MET A 378 -36.84 -17.71 31.49
CA MET A 378 -38.17 -17.08 31.33
C MET A 378 -38.44 -15.58 31.59
N GLY A 379 -38.87 -14.89 30.51
CA GLY A 379 -40.17 -14.21 30.50
C GLY A 379 -40.27 -12.84 29.79
N GLY A 380 -41.05 -12.75 28.70
CA GLY A 380 -41.88 -11.54 28.45
C GLY A 380 -41.79 -10.80 27.10
N VAL A 381 -42.34 -11.42 26.05
CA VAL A 381 -43.16 -10.89 24.91
C VAL A 381 -43.27 -9.37 24.67
N GLY A 382 -43.09 -8.93 23.41
CA GLY A 382 -43.70 -7.69 22.86
C GLY A 382 -43.17 -7.26 21.49
N ALA A 383 -44.05 -7.13 20.49
CA ALA A 383 -43.75 -7.14 19.05
C ALA A 383 -43.51 -5.75 18.39
N GLY A 384 -42.76 -5.78 17.28
CA GLY A 384 -43.10 -5.08 16.02
C GLY A 384 -42.62 -3.64 15.81
N SER A 385 -41.68 -3.44 14.87
CA SER A 385 -41.84 -2.55 13.69
C SER A 385 -40.49 -2.20 13.05
N THR A 386 -40.42 -2.39 11.74
CA THR A 386 -39.36 -1.99 10.81
C THR A 386 -39.29 -0.47 10.60
N ALA A 387 -38.11 0.16 10.71
CA ALA A 387 -37.84 1.47 10.09
C ALA A 387 -36.33 1.77 9.93
N LYS A 388 -35.90 1.76 8.66
CA LYS A 388 -34.94 2.63 7.95
C LYS A 388 -33.80 3.34 8.73
N LEU A 389 -32.58 3.07 8.26
CA LEU A 389 -31.34 3.86 8.38
C LEU A 389 -31.53 5.35 8.05
N PRO A 390 -30.76 6.24 8.72
CA PRO A 390 -30.28 7.47 8.10
C PRO A 390 -28.74 7.49 8.03
N HIS A 391 -28.23 7.81 6.84
CA HIS A 391 -26.85 8.21 6.62
C HIS A 391 -26.47 9.41 7.51
N GLN A 392 -25.43 9.28 8.33
CA GLN A 392 -24.80 10.42 9.00
C GLN A 392 -23.53 10.86 8.25
N ARG A 393 -23.57 12.12 7.80
CA ARG A 393 -22.42 12.95 7.45
C ARG A 393 -21.61 13.26 8.72
N LEU A 394 -20.28 13.15 8.63
CA LEU A 394 -19.31 13.86 9.47
C LEU A 394 -18.28 14.42 8.46
N GLY A 395 -18.13 15.73 8.23
CA GLY A 395 -18.19 16.84 9.15
C GLY A 395 -16.77 17.15 9.64
N CYS A 396 -15.98 17.88 8.84
CA CYS A 396 -14.62 18.28 9.18
C CYS A 396 -14.61 19.16 10.44
N THR A 397 -14.11 18.64 11.55
CA THR A 397 -13.70 19.46 12.70
C THR A 397 -12.19 19.65 12.65
N ALA A 398 -11.79 20.87 12.32
CA ALA A 398 -10.44 21.37 12.60
C ALA A 398 -10.23 21.37 14.12
N GLY A 399 -9.42 20.44 14.61
CA GLY A 399 -9.01 20.34 16.00
C GLY A 399 -7.57 19.85 16.06
N VAL A 400 -6.64 20.78 15.84
CA VAL A 400 -5.21 20.53 16.06
C VAL A 400 -4.99 20.38 17.56
N SER A 401 -4.59 19.19 17.99
CA SER A 401 -4.11 18.98 19.37
C SER A 401 -2.70 19.59 19.49
N PRO A 402 -2.45 20.48 20.47
CA PRO A 402 -1.14 21.07 20.69
C PRO A 402 -0.25 20.09 21.46
N SER A 403 0.33 19.12 20.77
CA SER A 403 1.39 18.26 21.32
C SER A 403 2.55 17.99 20.35
N PHE A 404 2.57 18.66 19.19
CA PHE A 404 3.68 18.67 18.23
C PHE A 404 4.28 20.08 18.10
N GLN A 405 4.87 20.58 19.18
CA GLN A 405 5.69 21.81 19.16
C GLN A 405 6.99 21.55 19.93
N GLN A 406 7.92 20.82 19.31
CA GLN A 406 9.36 20.90 19.55
C GLN A 406 10.05 19.98 18.54
N HIS A 407 11.14 20.45 17.92
CA HIS A 407 11.91 19.82 16.82
C HIS A 407 11.42 20.07 15.38
N CYS A 408 11.26 21.34 15.02
CA CYS A 408 11.52 21.80 13.64
C CYS A 408 12.59 22.88 13.70
N VAL A 409 13.86 22.49 13.59
CA VAL A 409 14.95 23.42 13.26
C VAL A 409 15.04 23.45 11.74
N ALA A 410 14.69 24.61 11.19
CA ALA A 410 14.84 24.93 9.79
C ALA A 410 16.31 24.77 9.35
N SER A 411 16.56 24.01 8.29
CA SER A 411 17.79 24.19 7.51
C SER A 411 17.46 25.09 6.33
N LEU A 412 18.05 26.27 6.39
CA LEU A 412 17.90 27.41 5.49
C LEU A 412 18.29 27.08 4.06
N ALA A 413 17.53 27.66 3.13
CA ALA A 413 17.89 27.77 1.73
C ALA A 413 19.15 28.62 1.56
N THR A 414 20.18 28.07 0.91
CA THR A 414 21.26 28.85 0.30
C THR A 414 21.05 28.91 -1.21
N LYS A 415 20.57 30.06 -1.67
CA LYS A 415 20.80 30.56 -3.03
C LYS A 415 22.29 30.85 -3.17
N ALA A 416 22.89 30.39 -4.27
CA ALA A 416 24.02 31.09 -4.89
C ALA A 416 23.79 31.09 -6.42
N SER A 417 23.77 32.29 -6.97
CA SER A 417 23.64 32.65 -8.37
C SER A 417 24.95 33.32 -8.82
N SER A 418 25.30 33.20 -10.10
CA SER A 418 26.38 33.85 -10.88
C SER A 418 27.82 33.50 -10.44
N GLN A 419 28.76 33.15 -11.33
CA GLN A 419 28.94 33.33 -12.78
C GLN A 419 29.20 32.01 -13.53
#